data_AF-J9FT88-F1
#
_entry.id   AF-J9FT88-F1
#
_cell.length_a   1.000
_cell.length_b   1.000
_cell.length_c   1.000
_cell.angle_alpha   90.00
_cell.angle_beta   90.00
_cell.angle_gamma   90.00
#
_symmetry.space_group_name_H-M   'P 1'
#
loop_
_entity.id
_entity.type
_entity.pdbx_description
1 polymer ?
#
loop_
_entity_poly.entity_id
_entity_poly.type
_entity_poly.pdbx_seq_one_letter_code
_entity_poly.pdbx_strand_id
1 'polypeptide(L)'
;MNMKMNTKTSVSMRMKACMQTLLAALVLTAFCSPALAQDNLQHRNRPNHAPREQRLNRTQMAEIQAKHIAQEIALDDQTSQRFVKTFCEFQQEIWALRTARPKKRGENLTEEEAQEMLKHRFTHSRQILDLREKYYNLYSQFLTQKQILRVYQLEKRTMKHLTKRHANKSKVRKMQVPSNKQKAANPVQS
;
A
#
# COMPACT_ATOMS: atom_id res chain seq x y z
N MET A 1 -32.86 67.55 22.29
CA MET A 1 -32.08 67.18 21.09
C MET A 1 -31.92 65.68 21.05
N ASN A 2 -32.23 65.08 19.89
CA ASN A 2 -32.06 63.66 19.56
C ASN A 2 -30.63 63.17 19.81
N MET A 3 -30.42 61.92 20.25
CA MET A 3 -30.18 60.78 19.33
C MET A 3 -30.10 59.42 20.07
N LYS A 4 -30.68 58.39 19.43
CA LYS A 4 -30.63 56.94 19.71
C LYS A 4 -29.17 56.42 19.66
N MET A 5 -28.74 55.25 20.15
CA MET A 5 -29.17 53.83 20.04
C MET A 5 -28.39 53.06 21.14
N ASN A 6 -28.59 51.80 21.56
CA ASN A 6 -28.90 50.57 20.82
C ASN A 6 -29.22 49.41 21.81
N THR A 7 -29.59 48.25 21.27
CA THR A 7 -30.50 47.24 21.84
C THR A 7 -29.85 45.87 22.11
N LYS A 8 -30.48 45.13 23.06
CA LYS A 8 -30.68 43.66 23.12
C LYS A 8 -29.62 42.67 23.70
N THR A 9 -29.91 42.28 24.95
CA THR A 9 -30.19 40.90 25.47
C THR A 9 -29.23 39.72 25.26
N SER A 10 -28.58 39.35 26.38
CA SER A 10 -28.49 38.03 27.03
C SER A 10 -29.15 36.81 26.35
N VAL A 11 -28.36 35.76 26.07
CA VAL A 11 -28.74 34.35 26.31
C VAL A 11 -27.50 33.57 26.75
N SER A 12 -27.47 33.35 28.06
CA SER A 12 -26.65 32.43 28.83
C SER A 12 -26.88 30.95 28.43
N MET A 13 -25.85 30.11 28.67
CA MET A 13 -25.96 28.64 28.87
C MET A 13 -26.54 27.80 27.71
N ARG A 14 -25.70 27.44 26.73
CA ARG A 14 -26.03 26.43 25.69
C ARG A 14 -24.95 25.37 25.41
N MET A 15 -24.10 25.02 26.39
CA MET A 15 -23.00 24.06 26.14
C MET A 15 -22.80 22.93 27.16
N LYS A 16 -23.76 22.61 28.05
CA LYS A 16 -23.55 21.56 29.07
C LYS A 16 -24.69 20.56 29.30
N ALA A 17 -25.72 20.49 28.45
CA ALA A 17 -26.90 19.65 28.70
C ALA A 17 -27.33 18.71 27.56
N CYS A 18 -26.49 18.43 26.55
CA CYS A 18 -26.85 17.53 25.44
C CYS A 18 -26.33 16.09 25.57
N MET A 19 -25.88 15.66 26.76
CA MET A 19 -25.24 14.35 26.96
C MET A 19 -26.03 13.36 27.80
N GLN A 20 -27.36 13.52 28.02
CA GLN A 20 -28.01 12.64 29.01
C GLN A 20 -29.49 12.28 28.89
N THR A 21 -30.20 12.49 27.78
CA THR A 21 -31.58 11.96 27.66
C THR A 21 -32.00 11.67 26.22
N LEU A 22 -32.02 10.39 25.84
CA LEU A 22 -33.02 9.85 24.90
C LEU A 22 -33.15 8.34 25.15
N LEU A 23 -34.17 8.01 25.95
CA LEU A 23 -34.64 6.70 26.37
C LEU A 23 -35.59 6.10 25.32
N ALA A 24 -35.79 4.78 25.44
CA ALA A 24 -36.45 3.82 24.55
C ALA A 24 -37.96 4.02 24.28
N ALA A 25 -38.45 3.44 23.18
CA ALA A 25 -39.80 2.86 23.09
C ALA A 25 -39.88 1.77 21.99
N LEU A 26 -40.19 0.54 22.43
CA LEU A 26 -40.53 -0.66 21.65
C LEU A 26 -42.03 -0.66 21.36
N VAL A 27 -42.44 -0.87 20.10
CA VAL A 27 -43.81 -1.33 19.77
C VAL A 27 -43.72 -2.42 18.70
N LEU A 28 -44.11 -3.64 19.08
CA LEU A 28 -44.36 -4.80 18.22
C LEU A 28 -45.81 -4.76 17.74
N THR A 29 -46.04 -4.80 16.43
CA THR A 29 -47.29 -5.33 15.85
C THR A 29 -46.96 -6.25 14.67
N ALA A 30 -47.45 -7.49 14.77
CA ALA A 30 -47.29 -8.55 13.80
C ALA A 30 -48.42 -8.51 12.77
N PHE A 31 -48.10 -8.65 11.49
CA PHE A 31 -48.95 -9.33 10.51
C PHE A 31 -48.08 -10.08 9.50
N CYS A 32 -48.33 -11.39 9.43
CA CYS A 32 -47.73 -12.35 8.53
C CYS A 32 -48.30 -12.19 7.13
N SER A 33 -47.45 -12.26 6.11
CA SER A 33 -47.75 -13.00 4.88
C SER A 33 -46.44 -13.46 4.24
N PRO A 34 -46.31 -14.77 3.93
CA PRO A 34 -45.10 -15.35 3.35
C PRO A 34 -45.15 -15.19 1.83
N ALA A 35 -44.35 -14.30 1.28
CA ALA A 35 -43.98 -14.37 -0.12
C ALA A 35 -42.58 -14.95 -0.18
N LEU A 36 -42.49 -16.20 -0.65
CA LEU A 36 -41.24 -16.82 -1.06
C LEU A 36 -40.55 -15.89 -2.08
N ALA A 37 -39.54 -15.16 -1.64
CA ALA A 37 -38.69 -14.38 -2.53
C ALA A 37 -37.27 -14.32 -1.96
N GLN A 38 -36.42 -15.20 -2.50
CA GLN A 38 -34.99 -15.00 -2.75
C GLN A 38 -34.09 -14.60 -1.56
N ASP A 39 -33.37 -15.57 -1.00
CA ASP A 39 -31.94 -15.34 -0.70
C ASP A 39 -31.12 -16.64 -0.57
N ASN A 40 -31.03 -17.43 -1.65
CA ASN A 40 -30.05 -18.53 -1.66
C ASN A 40 -29.43 -18.87 -3.02
N LEU A 41 -29.37 -17.94 -3.97
CA LEU A 41 -28.64 -18.17 -5.23
C LEU A 41 -27.87 -16.94 -5.73
N GLN A 42 -27.30 -16.12 -4.85
CA GLN A 42 -26.38 -15.05 -5.26
C GLN A 42 -25.13 -14.94 -4.38
N HIS A 43 -24.38 -16.04 -4.24
CA HIS A 43 -23.01 -15.96 -3.70
C HIS A 43 -21.95 -16.62 -4.60
N ARG A 44 -22.13 -16.62 -5.93
CA ARG A 44 -21.09 -17.14 -6.86
C ARG A 44 -20.49 -16.16 -7.84
N ASN A 45 -20.92 -14.90 -7.93
CA ASN A 45 -20.26 -13.94 -8.82
C ASN A 45 -20.17 -12.55 -8.18
N ARG A 46 -19.16 -12.34 -7.32
CA ARG A 46 -18.64 -10.98 -7.11
C ARG A 46 -17.75 -10.65 -8.31
N PRO A 47 -18.10 -9.66 -9.16
CA PRO A 47 -17.18 -9.16 -10.17
C PRO A 47 -15.99 -8.57 -9.42
N ASN A 48 -14.83 -9.20 -9.55
CA ASN A 48 -13.59 -8.71 -8.96
C ASN A 48 -13.08 -7.59 -9.88
N HIS A 49 -13.75 -6.44 -9.83
CA HIS A 49 -13.37 -5.22 -10.51
C HIS A 49 -13.34 -4.11 -9.46
N ALA A 50 -12.38 -4.18 -8.54
CA ALA A 50 -11.94 -2.92 -7.95
C ALA A 50 -11.52 -2.02 -9.13
N PRO A 51 -12.06 -0.80 -9.27
CA PRO A 51 -11.59 0.14 -10.27
C PRO A 51 -10.07 0.23 -10.17
N ARG A 52 -9.40 0.36 -11.32
CA ARG A 52 -7.94 0.45 -11.43
C ARG A 52 -7.32 1.54 -10.54
N GLU A 53 -8.17 2.43 -10.01
CA GLU A 53 -7.91 3.56 -9.11
C GLU A 53 -7.65 3.17 -7.64
N GLN A 54 -7.94 1.94 -7.20
CA GLN A 54 -7.80 1.54 -5.80
C GLN A 54 -6.53 0.74 -5.46
N ARG A 55 -5.53 0.78 -6.34
CA ARG A 55 -4.13 0.56 -5.94
C ARG A 55 -3.60 1.96 -5.68
N LEU A 56 -3.31 2.29 -4.41
CA LEU A 56 -2.61 3.54 -4.05
C LEU A 56 -1.55 3.84 -5.12
N ASN A 57 -1.67 5.00 -5.76
CA ASN A 57 -0.78 5.39 -6.85
C ASN A 57 0.67 5.22 -6.33
N ARG A 58 1.54 4.54 -7.09
CA ARG A 58 2.90 4.20 -6.62
C ARG A 58 3.60 5.45 -6.10
N THR A 59 3.40 6.58 -6.77
CA THR A 59 3.89 7.91 -6.37
C THR A 59 3.36 8.34 -4.99
N GLN A 60 2.06 8.20 -4.71
CA GLN A 60 1.49 8.52 -3.40
C GLN A 60 2.06 7.63 -2.30
N MET A 61 2.32 6.35 -2.59
CA MET A 61 2.97 5.46 -1.63
C MET A 61 4.40 5.88 -1.29
N ALA A 62 5.19 6.28 -2.31
CA ALA A 62 6.53 6.81 -2.08
C ALA A 62 6.49 8.11 -1.27
N GLU A 63 5.52 8.99 -1.54
CA GLU A 63 5.37 10.24 -0.80
C GLU A 63 5.02 10.00 0.68
N ILE A 64 4.06 9.11 0.95
CA ILE A 64 3.70 8.72 2.33
C ILE A 64 4.91 8.12 3.05
N GLN A 65 5.67 7.24 2.38
CA GLN A 65 6.88 6.65 2.93
C GLN A 65 7.94 7.71 3.24
N ALA A 66 8.17 8.64 2.32
CA ALA A 66 9.15 9.70 2.49
C ALA A 66 8.77 10.63 3.66
N LYS A 67 7.50 11.00 3.79
CA LYS A 67 6.98 11.79 4.91
C LYS A 67 7.21 11.10 6.24
N HIS A 68 6.94 9.80 6.33
CA HIS A 68 7.20 9.02 7.54
C HIS A 68 8.70 8.96 7.87
N ILE A 69 9.57 8.79 6.87
CA ILE A 69 11.03 8.78 7.10
C ILE A 69 11.50 10.16 7.58
N ALA A 70 11.02 11.25 6.99
CA ALA A 70 11.36 12.61 7.39
C ALA A 70 10.99 12.87 8.87
N GLN A 71 9.82 12.40 9.30
CA GLN A 71 9.38 12.46 10.69
C GLN A 71 10.27 11.62 11.62
N GLU A 72 10.57 10.37 11.24
CA GLU A 72 11.43 9.45 12.01
C GLU A 72 12.86 9.97 12.23
N ILE A 73 13.37 10.81 11.33
CA ILE A 73 14.70 11.40 11.44
C ILE A 73 14.67 12.88 11.84
N ALA A 74 13.49 13.38 12.24
CA ALA A 74 13.24 14.73 12.73
C ALA A 74 13.80 15.84 11.83
N LEU A 75 13.49 15.78 10.52
CA LEU A 75 13.79 16.88 9.60
C LEU A 75 12.88 18.08 9.87
N ASP A 76 13.40 19.29 9.68
CA ASP A 76 12.59 20.51 9.63
C ASP A 76 11.70 20.53 8.37
N ASP A 77 10.73 21.45 8.31
CA ASP A 77 9.74 21.50 7.24
C ASP A 77 10.37 21.74 5.85
N GLN A 78 11.38 22.59 5.77
CA GLN A 78 12.04 22.91 4.50
C GLN A 78 12.86 21.71 4.00
N THR A 79 13.65 21.11 4.88
CA THR A 79 14.46 19.93 4.56
C THR A 79 13.57 18.72 4.27
N SER A 80 12.44 18.57 4.97
CA SER A 80 11.43 17.54 4.73
C SER A 80 10.85 17.63 3.32
N GLN A 81 10.46 18.82 2.86
CA GLN A 81 9.92 19.00 1.51
C GLN A 81 10.94 18.62 0.44
N ARG A 82 12.19 19.06 0.60
CA ARG A 82 13.28 18.70 -0.31
C ARG A 82 13.55 17.20 -0.30
N PHE A 83 13.59 16.59 0.89
CA PHE A 83 13.76 15.15 1.05
C PHE A 83 12.66 14.36 0.36
N VAL A 84 11.38 14.70 0.60
CA VAL A 84 10.23 14.01 0.02
C VAL A 84 10.27 14.06 -1.51
N LYS A 85 10.55 15.24 -2.08
CA LYS A 85 10.71 15.38 -3.53
C LYS A 85 11.81 14.47 -4.07
N THR A 86 13.03 14.58 -3.52
CA THR A 86 14.20 13.80 -3.97
C THR A 86 13.97 12.29 -3.80
N PHE A 87 13.31 11.85 -2.72
CA PHE A 87 12.96 10.45 -2.50
C PHE A 87 11.94 9.93 -3.51
N CYS A 88 10.91 10.71 -3.84
CA CYS A 88 9.93 10.33 -4.86
C CYS A 88 10.57 10.15 -6.23
N GLU A 89 11.47 11.06 -6.63
CA GLU A 89 12.24 10.94 -7.87
C GLU A 89 13.10 9.66 -7.89
N PHE A 90 13.80 9.37 -6.78
CA PHE A 90 14.59 8.13 -6.64
C PHE A 90 13.73 6.87 -6.84
N GLN A 91 12.56 6.82 -6.19
CA GLN A 91 11.64 5.69 -6.31
C GLN A 91 11.12 5.53 -7.75
N GLN A 92 10.83 6.63 -8.44
CA GLN A 92 10.40 6.61 -9.83
C GLN A 92 11.48 6.03 -10.76
N GLU A 93 12.73 6.49 -10.64
CA GLU A 93 13.86 5.96 -11.44
C GLU A 93 14.10 4.47 -11.16
N ILE A 94 14.05 4.06 -9.88
CA ILE A 94 14.14 2.64 -9.51
C ILE A 94 12.99 1.81 -10.09
N TRP A 95 11.76 2.35 -10.14
CA TRP A 95 10.64 1.61 -10.72
C TRP A 95 10.72 1.48 -12.23
N ALA A 96 11.12 2.54 -12.93
CA ALA A 96 11.37 2.50 -14.38
C ALA A 96 12.42 1.43 -14.72
N LEU A 97 13.48 1.36 -13.90
CA LEU A 97 14.52 0.34 -14.04
C LEU A 97 14.02 -1.08 -13.73
N ARG A 98 13.06 -1.25 -12.80
CA ARG A 98 12.48 -2.56 -12.47
C ARG A 98 11.48 -3.06 -13.51
N THR A 99 10.78 -2.16 -14.21
CA THR A 99 9.86 -2.54 -15.29
C THR A 99 10.59 -3.07 -16.52
N ALA A 100 11.84 -2.65 -16.73
CA ALA A 100 12.68 -3.11 -17.84
C ALA A 100 13.23 -4.54 -17.68
N ARG A 101 13.03 -5.21 -16.53
CA ARG A 101 13.60 -6.53 -16.27
C ARG A 101 12.84 -7.65 -17.01
N PRO A 102 13.52 -8.54 -17.75
CA PRO A 102 12.88 -9.66 -18.42
C PRO A 102 12.21 -10.62 -17.43
N LYS A 103 11.02 -11.13 -17.81
CA LYS A 103 10.17 -11.97 -16.96
C LYS A 103 10.53 -13.46 -16.96
N LYS A 104 11.33 -13.94 -17.92
CA LYS A 104 11.72 -15.36 -18.01
C LYS A 104 12.48 -15.78 -16.74
N ARG A 105 12.00 -16.82 -16.07
CA ARG A 105 12.66 -17.48 -14.94
C ARG A 105 13.33 -18.74 -15.47
N GLY A 106 14.58 -18.93 -15.09
CA GLY A 106 15.55 -19.82 -15.77
C GLY A 106 15.34 -21.31 -15.57
N GLU A 107 14.11 -21.81 -15.64
CA GLU A 107 13.83 -23.24 -15.52
C GLU A 107 14.09 -24.00 -16.84
N ASN A 108 14.13 -23.32 -18.00
CA ASN A 108 14.47 -23.90 -19.31
C ASN A 108 15.11 -22.82 -20.22
N LEU A 109 16.39 -22.47 -20.01
CA LEU A 109 17.12 -21.55 -20.90
C LEU A 109 18.27 -22.31 -21.58
N THR A 110 18.57 -21.96 -22.84
CA THR A 110 19.82 -22.43 -23.47
C THR A 110 21.04 -21.79 -22.79
N GLU A 111 22.24 -22.29 -23.07
CA GLU A 111 23.48 -21.72 -22.51
C GLU A 111 23.66 -20.25 -22.92
N GLU A 112 23.33 -19.90 -24.17
CA GLU A 112 23.40 -18.54 -24.68
C GLU A 112 22.38 -17.63 -24.00
N GLU A 113 21.13 -18.09 -23.87
CA GLU A 113 20.08 -17.35 -23.16
C GLU A 113 20.43 -17.17 -21.67
N ALA A 114 21.05 -18.18 -21.05
CA ALA A 114 21.52 -18.11 -19.67
C ALA A 114 22.65 -17.08 -19.51
N GLN A 115 23.63 -17.08 -20.42
CA GLN A 115 24.71 -16.11 -20.45
C GLN A 115 24.19 -14.67 -20.61
N GLU A 116 23.26 -14.44 -21.54
CA GLU A 116 22.66 -13.12 -21.76
C GLU A 116 21.88 -12.66 -20.52
N MET A 117 21.07 -13.53 -19.94
CA MET A 117 20.35 -13.25 -18.70
C MET A 117 21.30 -12.87 -17.56
N LEU A 118 22.42 -13.59 -17.39
CA LEU A 118 23.43 -13.28 -16.37
C LEU A 118 24.08 -11.92 -16.62
N LYS A 119 24.50 -11.63 -17.85
CA LYS A 119 25.05 -10.32 -18.25
C LYS A 119 24.05 -9.20 -17.95
N HIS A 120 22.79 -9.37 -18.34
CA HIS A 120 21.73 -8.40 -18.03
C HIS A 120 21.57 -8.19 -16.51
N ARG A 121 21.68 -9.24 -15.69
CA ARG A 121 21.60 -9.09 -14.22
C ARG A 121 22.76 -8.26 -13.66
N PHE A 122 23.97 -8.43 -14.17
CA PHE A 122 25.10 -7.59 -13.76
C PHE A 122 24.89 -6.13 -14.16
N THR A 123 24.50 -5.87 -15.42
CA THR A 123 24.20 -4.51 -15.89
C THR A 123 23.10 -3.85 -15.06
N HIS A 124 22.00 -4.58 -14.82
CA HIS A 124 20.90 -4.09 -13.99
C HIS A 124 21.33 -3.76 -12.56
N SER A 125 22.21 -4.58 -11.98
CA SER A 125 22.73 -4.37 -10.63
C SER A 125 23.64 -3.13 -10.56
N ARG A 126 24.47 -2.89 -11.57
CA ARG A 126 25.29 -1.67 -11.69
C ARG A 126 24.40 -0.43 -11.78
N GLN A 127 23.39 -0.43 -12.65
CA GLN A 127 22.45 0.69 -12.77
C GLN A 127 21.75 1.03 -11.45
N ILE A 128 21.38 0.03 -10.63
CA ILE A 128 20.83 0.29 -9.30
C ILE A 128 21.86 0.93 -8.36
N LEU A 129 23.12 0.50 -8.43
CA LEU A 129 24.19 1.08 -7.62
C LEU A 129 24.46 2.53 -8.04
N ASP A 130 24.54 2.81 -9.34
CA ASP A 130 24.74 4.15 -9.89
C ASP A 130 23.62 5.10 -9.44
N LEU A 131 22.36 4.64 -9.46
CA LEU A 131 21.23 5.41 -8.93
C LEU A 131 21.36 5.69 -7.43
N ARG A 132 21.77 4.68 -6.65
CA ARG A 132 21.96 4.87 -5.20
C ARG A 132 23.06 5.88 -4.90
N GLU A 133 24.15 5.85 -5.65
CA GLU A 133 25.25 6.80 -5.53
C GLU A 133 24.82 8.22 -5.94
N LYS A 134 24.13 8.36 -7.08
CA LYS A 134 23.53 9.63 -7.53
C LYS A 134 22.68 10.25 -6.43
N TYR A 135 21.74 9.50 -5.85
CA TYR A 135 20.84 10.03 -4.83
C TYR A 135 21.51 10.22 -3.47
N TYR A 136 22.53 9.44 -3.12
CA TYR A 136 23.41 9.73 -1.99
C TYR A 136 24.06 11.12 -2.12
N ASN A 137 24.59 11.44 -3.31
CA ASN A 137 25.21 12.75 -3.56
C ASN A 137 24.19 13.88 -3.46
N LEU A 138 22.96 13.68 -3.95
CA LEU A 138 21.87 14.66 -3.79
C LEU A 138 21.47 14.86 -2.33
N TYR A 139 21.31 13.77 -1.57
CA TYR A 139 20.99 13.85 -0.14
C TYR A 139 22.09 14.53 0.66
N SER A 140 23.37 14.28 0.33
CA SER A 140 24.52 14.85 1.04
C SER A 140 24.61 16.37 0.95
N GLN A 141 23.85 17.00 0.06
CA GLN A 141 23.76 18.46 -0.04
C GLN A 141 22.89 19.09 1.06
N PHE A 142 22.03 18.31 1.73
CA PHE A 142 21.07 18.85 2.71
C PHE A 142 20.80 17.93 3.91
N LEU A 143 21.34 16.71 3.93
CA LEU A 143 21.28 15.80 5.06
C LEU A 143 22.69 15.51 5.58
N THR A 144 22.79 15.31 6.89
CA THR A 144 24.03 14.80 7.50
C THR A 144 24.24 13.32 7.16
N GLN A 145 25.48 12.86 7.20
CA GLN A 145 25.83 11.47 6.94
C GLN A 145 25.10 10.49 7.88
N LYS A 146 24.89 10.87 9.15
CA LYS A 146 24.13 10.07 10.12
C LYS A 146 22.65 9.96 9.74
N GLN A 147 22.03 11.05 9.26
CA GLN A 147 20.65 11.04 8.77
C GLN A 147 20.51 10.14 7.53
N ILE A 148 21.45 10.22 6.58
CA ILE A 148 21.45 9.37 5.38
C ILE A 148 21.57 7.89 5.74
N LEU A 149 22.47 7.54 6.66
CA LEU A 149 22.56 6.17 7.20
C LEU A 149 21.24 5.71 7.81
N ARG A 150 20.56 6.60 8.54
CA ARG A 150 19.25 6.31 9.15
C ARG A 150 18.16 6.09 8.09
N VAL A 151 18.14 6.86 7.01
CA VAL A 151 17.24 6.66 5.87
C VAL A 151 17.39 5.24 5.31
N TYR A 152 18.62 4.81 5.01
CA TYR A 152 18.85 3.45 4.47
C TYR A 152 18.44 2.33 5.43
N GLN A 153 18.62 2.53 6.75
CA GLN A 153 18.14 1.57 7.74
C GLN A 153 16.62 1.45 7.75
N LEU A 154 15.92 2.58 7.69
CA LEU A 154 14.46 2.64 7.67
C LEU A 154 13.90 1.98 6.39
N GLU A 155 14.45 2.28 5.22
CA GLU A 155 14.07 1.63 3.96
C GLU A 155 14.24 0.10 4.03
N LYS A 156 15.39 -0.36 4.55
CA LYS A 156 15.67 -1.80 4.69
C LYS A 156 14.70 -2.49 5.64
N ARG A 157 14.31 -1.83 6.74
CA ARG A 157 13.30 -2.37 7.68
C ARG A 157 11.94 -2.49 6.99
N THR A 158 11.47 -1.46 6.29
CA THR A 158 10.21 -1.49 5.54
C THR A 158 10.19 -2.63 4.52
N MET A 159 11.26 -2.79 3.74
CA MET A 159 11.41 -3.88 2.78
C MET A 159 11.37 -5.27 3.44
N LYS A 160 12.03 -5.44 4.59
CA LYS A 160 12.00 -6.70 5.37
C LYS A 160 10.59 -7.04 5.86
N HIS A 161 9.82 -6.07 6.33
CA HIS A 161 8.44 -6.31 6.77
C HIS A 161 7.52 -6.69 5.61
N LEU A 162 7.64 -6.01 4.46
CA LEU A 162 6.87 -6.33 3.26
C LEU A 162 7.16 -7.75 2.75
N THR A 163 8.44 -8.11 2.65
CA THR A 163 8.86 -9.44 2.17
C THR A 163 8.39 -10.57 3.10
N LYS A 164 8.50 -10.40 4.43
CA LYS A 164 7.99 -11.37 5.41
C LYS A 164 6.47 -11.56 5.31
N ARG A 165 5.70 -10.47 5.16
CA ARG A 165 4.23 -10.55 4.96
C ARG A 165 3.87 -11.32 3.69
N HIS A 166 4.58 -11.06 2.59
CA HIS A 166 4.37 -11.78 1.33
C HIS A 166 4.69 -13.28 1.45
N ALA A 167 5.81 -13.63 2.10
CA ALA A 167 6.19 -15.02 2.33
C ALA A 167 5.11 -15.77 3.14
N ASN A 168 4.65 -15.19 4.25
CA ASN A 168 3.63 -15.81 5.11
C ASN A 168 2.29 -15.98 4.37
N LYS A 169 1.85 -15.00 3.58
CA LYS A 169 0.63 -15.09 2.77
C LYS A 169 0.74 -16.19 1.69
N SER A 170 1.92 -16.38 1.09
CA SER A 170 2.14 -17.44 0.12
C SER A 170 2.09 -18.85 0.75
N LYS A 171 2.57 -18.99 1.99
CA LYS A 171 2.51 -20.25 2.76
C LYS A 171 1.08 -20.65 3.09
N VAL A 172 0.26 -19.70 3.57
CA VAL A 172 -1.16 -19.93 3.87
C VAL A 172 -1.95 -20.36 2.63
N ARG A 173 -1.72 -19.73 1.47
CA ARG A 173 -2.39 -20.12 0.21
C ARG A 173 -1.99 -21.51 -0.27
N LYS A 174 -0.75 -21.95 -0.04
CA LYS A 174 -0.32 -23.32 -0.39
C LYS A 174 -0.94 -24.39 0.52
N MET A 175 -1.23 -24.06 1.77
CA MET A 175 -1.87 -24.99 2.72
C MET A 175 -3.39 -25.12 2.50
N GLN A 176 -4.03 -24.18 1.80
CA GLN A 176 -5.47 -24.16 1.53
C GLN A 176 -5.88 -24.70 0.15
N VAL A 177 -4.93 -25.08 -0.72
CA VAL A 177 -5.25 -25.73 -2.00
C VAL A 177 -5.01 -27.24 -1.83
N PRO A 178 -6.07 -28.09 -1.76
CA PRO A 178 -5.86 -29.53 -1.74
C PRO A 178 -5.21 -29.96 -3.06
N SER A 179 -4.10 -30.69 -2.93
CA SER A 179 -3.35 -31.28 -4.04
C SER A 179 -4.20 -32.38 -4.68
N ASN A 180 -5.04 -32.03 -5.65
CA ASN A 180 -5.76 -33.02 -6.44
C ASN A 180 -4.81 -33.59 -7.50
N LYS A 181 -3.88 -34.45 -7.06
CA LYS A 181 -3.07 -35.32 -7.92
C LYS A 181 -3.28 -36.74 -7.45
N GLN A 182 -4.37 -37.38 -7.87
CA GLN A 182 -4.49 -38.83 -7.97
C GLN A 182 -5.83 -39.21 -8.61
N LYS A 183 -5.78 -39.57 -9.90
CA LYS A 183 -6.43 -40.73 -10.54
C LYS A 183 -6.56 -40.51 -12.04
N ALA A 184 -5.51 -40.87 -12.76
CA ALA A 184 -5.60 -41.35 -14.13
C ALA A 184 -4.58 -42.50 -14.23
N ALA A 185 -4.91 -43.61 -13.56
CA ALA A 185 -4.31 -44.90 -13.87
C ALA A 185 -5.35 -45.64 -14.70
N ASN A 186 -5.09 -45.75 -16.01
CA ASN A 186 -5.75 -46.71 -16.89
C ASN A 186 -5.50 -48.13 -16.35
N PRO A 187 -6.33 -49.10 -16.78
CA PRO A 187 -5.73 -50.07 -17.68
C PRO A 187 -6.55 -50.31 -18.95
N VAL A 188 -5.79 -50.51 -20.02
CA VAL A 188 -6.17 -51.10 -21.31
C VAL A 188 -6.52 -52.57 -21.09
N GLN A 189 -7.71 -53.00 -21.52
CA GLN A 189 -8.07 -54.35 -22.00
C GLN A 189 -9.40 -54.19 -22.78
N SER A 190 -9.72 -54.87 -23.87
CA SER A 190 -9.02 -55.64 -24.91
C SER A 190 -10.00 -55.68 -26.09
#